data_AF-A0A6B3H1N5-F1
#
_entry.id   AF-A0A6B3H1N5-F1
#
_cell.length_a   1.000
_cell.length_b   1.000
_cell.length_c   1.000
_cell.angle_alpha   90.00
_cell.angle_beta   90.00
_cell.angle_gamma   90.00
#
_symmetry.space_group_name_H-M   'P 1'
#
loop_
_entity.id
_entity.type
_entity.pdbx_description
1 polymer ?
#
loop_
_entity_poly.entity_id
_entity_poly.type
_entity_poly.pdbx_seq_one_letter_code
_entity_poly.pdbx_strand_id
1 'polypeptide(L)'
;MSDPYETTEQHLDRLLRRALNSFDLPDSTVDLLGSALAHSSSLHSSHHSPVLHRETYRHTYLLTDGSDLTLWELVHSGGRDEQVPRRHELYADEGDAHIAAARLAGSFSDAPAFGDEGGRDLEILTVLMSAPPAP
;
A
#
# COMPACT_ATOMS: atom_id res chain seq x y z
N MET A 1 15.83 -0.31 3.55
CA MET A 1 17.07 -1.10 3.72
C MET A 1 16.68 -2.30 4.55
N SER A 2 16.67 -3.51 3.98
CA SER A 2 16.52 -4.74 4.76
C SER A 2 17.83 -5.01 5.48
N ASP A 3 17.78 -5.25 6.78
CA ASP A 3 18.92 -5.70 7.56
C ASP A 3 19.43 -7.04 7.01
N PRO A 4 20.73 -7.17 6.66
CA PRO A 4 21.27 -8.39 6.04
C PRO A 4 21.28 -9.62 6.96
N TYR A 5 20.86 -9.45 8.22
CA TYR A 5 20.76 -10.51 9.23
C TYR A 5 19.32 -10.80 9.65
N GLU A 6 18.33 -10.11 9.07
CA GLU A 6 16.92 -10.42 9.33
C GLU A 6 16.56 -11.77 8.71
N THR A 7 16.15 -12.72 9.54
CA THR A 7 15.64 -14.01 9.06
C THR A 7 14.26 -13.83 8.42
N THR A 8 13.88 -14.74 7.52
CA THR A 8 12.55 -14.74 6.89
C THR A 8 11.41 -14.78 7.92
N GLU A 9 11.56 -15.57 8.99
CA GLU A 9 10.60 -15.65 10.08
C GLU A 9 10.49 -14.31 10.85
N GLN A 10 11.62 -13.68 11.18
CA GLN A 10 11.62 -12.36 11.83
C GLN A 10 11.00 -11.28 10.95
N HIS A 11 11.27 -11.33 9.64
CA HIS A 11 10.67 -10.42 8.67
C HIS A 11 9.15 -10.56 8.66
N LEU A 12 8.65 -11.79 8.56
CA LEU A 12 7.23 -12.10 8.55
C LEU A 12 6.55 -11.68 9.87
N ASP A 13 7.13 -12.05 11.01
CA ASP A 13 6.61 -11.70 12.33
C ASP A 13 6.54 -10.18 12.53
N ARG A 14 7.52 -9.43 12.04
CA ARG A 14 7.48 -7.96 12.03
C ARG A 14 6.30 -7.43 11.21
N LEU A 15 6.06 -7.98 10.02
CA LEU A 15 4.95 -7.60 9.15
C LEU A 15 3.61 -7.89 9.84
N LEU A 16 3.42 -9.11 10.34
CA LEU A 16 2.17 -9.53 10.97
C LEU A 16 1.86 -8.73 12.24
N ARG A 17 2.87 -8.42 13.06
CA ARG A 17 2.68 -7.65 14.29
C ARG A 17 2.25 -6.20 14.04
N ARG A 18 2.71 -5.59 12.94
CA ARG A 18 2.40 -4.18 12.62
C ARG A 18 1.15 -4.01 11.78
N ALA A 19 0.75 -5.05 11.05
CA ALA A 19 -0.37 -4.98 10.14
C ALA A 19 -1.70 -4.91 10.90
N LEU A 20 -2.54 -3.96 10.52
CA LEU A 20 -3.85 -3.73 11.12
C LEU A 20 -4.84 -4.85 10.82
N ASN A 21 -4.63 -5.60 9.75
CA ASN A 21 -5.48 -6.69 9.27
C ASN A 21 -4.74 -8.04 9.22
N SER A 22 -3.74 -8.24 10.09
CA SER A 22 -2.98 -9.50 10.14
C SER A 22 -3.86 -10.72 10.41
N PHE A 23 -5.01 -10.54 11.07
CA PHE A 23 -6.01 -11.58 11.32
C PHE A 23 -6.85 -11.98 10.09
N ASP A 24 -6.79 -11.21 9.01
CA ASP A 24 -7.57 -11.46 7.79
C ASP A 24 -6.81 -12.37 6.80
N LEU A 25 -5.52 -12.63 7.08
CA LEU A 25 -4.73 -13.57 6.31
C LEU A 25 -5.17 -15.01 6.62
N PRO A 26 -5.28 -15.89 5.60
CA PRO A 26 -5.62 -17.28 5.83
C PRO A 26 -4.55 -17.98 6.67
N ASP A 27 -4.95 -18.77 7.67
CA ASP A 27 -4.01 -19.54 8.50
C ASP A 27 -3.08 -20.41 7.65
N SER A 28 -3.60 -21.03 6.59
CA SER A 28 -2.81 -21.83 5.65
C SER A 28 -1.72 -21.02 4.94
N THR A 29 -1.96 -19.74 4.65
CA THR A 29 -0.96 -18.84 4.07
C THR A 29 0.14 -18.54 5.08
N VAL A 30 -0.23 -18.28 6.34
CA VAL A 30 0.73 -18.02 7.42
C VAL A 30 1.60 -19.24 7.70
N ASP A 31 1.01 -20.44 7.73
CA ASP A 31 1.74 -21.71 7.91
C ASP A 31 2.76 -21.95 6.78
N LEU A 32 2.35 -21.72 5.52
CA LEU A 32 3.27 -21.82 4.37
C LEU A 32 4.42 -20.82 4.48
N LEU A 33 4.12 -19.57 4.83
CA LEU A 33 5.13 -18.53 5.01
C LEU A 33 6.10 -18.85 6.15
N GLY A 34 5.65 -19.54 7.20
CA GLY A 34 6.52 -20.06 8.26
C GLY A 34 7.55 -21.07 7.77
N SER A 35 7.27 -21.78 6.67
CA SER A 35 8.22 -22.70 6.03
C SER A 35 9.13 -22.04 4.97
N ALA A 36 9.00 -20.73 4.74
CA ALA A 36 9.74 -20.07 3.66
C ALA A 36 11.26 -20.06 3.89
N LEU A 37 12.00 -20.46 2.86
CA LEU A 37 13.46 -20.57 2.87
C LEU A 37 14.16 -19.21 2.67
N ALA A 38 13.54 -18.33 1.89
CA ALA A 38 14.07 -17.01 1.58
C ALA A 38 12.93 -16.01 1.37
N HIS A 39 13.24 -14.73 1.53
CA HIS A 39 12.32 -13.65 1.21
C HIS A 39 13.03 -12.55 0.41
N SER A 40 12.24 -11.81 -0.36
CA SER A 40 12.66 -10.61 -1.08
C SER A 40 11.56 -9.58 -1.00
N SER A 41 11.91 -8.36 -0.61
CA SER A 41 10.98 -7.26 -0.40
C SER A 41 11.33 -6.13 -1.36
N SER A 42 10.35 -5.68 -2.14
CA SER A 42 10.53 -4.67 -3.18
C SER A 42 9.42 -3.63 -3.11
N LEU A 43 9.73 -2.36 -3.39
CA LEU A 43 8.72 -1.33 -3.54
C LEU A 43 8.02 -1.54 -4.89
N HIS A 44 6.70 -1.74 -4.87
CA HIS A 44 5.91 -1.91 -6.08
C HIS A 44 5.38 -0.57 -6.59
N SER A 45 4.79 0.24 -5.71
CA SER A 45 4.32 1.58 -6.05
C SER A 45 4.46 2.55 -4.88
N SER A 46 4.62 3.84 -5.17
CA SER A 46 4.58 4.91 -4.20
C SER A 46 3.76 6.08 -4.71
N HIS A 47 3.04 6.72 -3.79
CA HIS A 47 2.28 7.92 -4.04
C HIS A 47 2.49 8.88 -2.87
N HIS A 48 3.22 9.95 -3.12
CA HIS A 48 3.55 10.96 -2.11
C HIS A 48 2.90 12.28 -2.53
N SER A 49 1.99 12.76 -1.71
CA SER A 49 1.33 14.05 -1.87
C SER A 49 1.33 14.80 -0.53
N PRO A 50 1.07 16.12 -0.52
CA PRO A 50 1.01 16.89 0.72
C PRO A 50 -0.08 16.44 1.71
N VAL A 51 -1.03 15.62 1.26
CA VAL A 51 -2.21 15.20 2.02
C VAL A 51 -2.24 13.68 2.27
N LEU A 52 -1.52 12.90 1.47
CA LEU A 52 -1.47 11.44 1.52
C LEU A 52 -0.07 10.95 1.16
N HIS A 53 0.53 10.19 2.08
CA HIS A 53 1.72 9.38 1.83
C HIS A 53 1.33 7.91 1.80
N ARG A 54 1.52 7.23 0.66
CA ARG A 54 1.16 5.83 0.47
C ARG A 54 2.27 5.09 -0.28
N GLU A 55 2.63 3.91 0.22
CA GLU A 55 3.64 3.02 -0.36
C GLU A 55 3.10 1.61 -0.37
N THR A 56 3.24 0.90 -1.49
CA THR A 56 2.87 -0.51 -1.62
C THR A 56 4.12 -1.32 -1.86
N TYR A 57 4.41 -2.25 -0.97
CA TYR A 57 5.52 -3.18 -1.05
C TYR A 57 5.04 -4.57 -1.45
N ARG A 58 5.88 -5.26 -2.21
CA ARG A 58 5.71 -6.66 -2.59
C ARG A 58 6.78 -7.49 -1.89
N HIS A 59 6.32 -8.46 -1.10
CA HIS A 59 7.14 -9.42 -0.36
C HIS A 59 6.98 -10.79 -0.99
N THR A 60 8.02 -11.27 -1.68
CA THR A 60 8.02 -12.59 -2.30
C THR A 60 8.82 -13.55 -1.43
N TYR A 61 8.22 -14.69 -1.13
CA TYR A 61 8.77 -15.75 -0.28
C TYR A 61 8.97 -17.00 -1.12
N LEU A 62 10.13 -17.64 -0.97
CA LEU A 62 10.42 -18.93 -1.60
C LEU A 62 10.08 -20.04 -0.61
N LEU A 63 9.17 -20.94 -0.99
CA LEU A 63 8.72 -22.06 -0.16
C LEU A 63 9.63 -23.29 -0.33
N THR A 64 9.52 -24.24 0.60
CA THR A 64 10.30 -25.49 0.58
C THR A 64 9.97 -26.41 -0.59
N ASP A 65 8.77 -26.29 -1.17
CA ASP A 65 8.35 -27.04 -2.35
C ASP A 65 8.89 -26.43 -3.66
N GLY A 66 9.59 -25.30 -3.58
CA GLY A 66 10.15 -24.57 -4.72
C GLY A 66 9.18 -23.59 -5.38
N SER A 67 7.95 -23.46 -4.87
CA SER A 67 7.00 -22.44 -5.30
C SER A 67 7.27 -21.09 -4.62
N ASP A 68 6.74 -20.01 -5.20
CA ASP A 68 6.78 -18.69 -4.59
C ASP A 68 5.40 -18.26 -4.08
N LEU A 69 5.41 -17.54 -2.96
CA LEU A 69 4.22 -16.91 -2.38
C LEU A 69 4.49 -15.42 -2.24
N THR A 70 3.54 -14.61 -2.69
CA THR A 70 3.65 -13.15 -2.62
C THR A 70 2.66 -12.59 -1.60
N LEU A 71 3.17 -11.77 -0.67
CA LEU A 71 2.38 -10.90 0.18
C LEU A 71 2.53 -9.44 -0.24
N TRP A 72 1.46 -8.69 -0.10
CA TRP A 72 1.39 -7.28 -0.43
C TRP A 72 1.24 -6.48 0.85
N GLU A 73 2.14 -5.53 1.07
CA GLU A 73 2.04 -4.60 2.19
C GLU A 73 1.64 -3.21 1.68
N LEU A 74 0.57 -2.65 2.23
CA LEU A 74 0.17 -1.28 2.03
C LEU A 74 0.53 -0.46 3.25
N VAL A 75 1.42 0.50 3.08
CA VAL A 75 1.83 1.46 4.10
C VAL A 75 1.23 2.81 3.78
N HIS A 76 0.52 3.42 4.72
CA HIS A 76 -0.04 4.75 4.51
C HIS A 76 -0.05 5.61 5.77
N SER A 77 0.06 6.91 5.57
CA SER A 77 -0.10 7.93 6.60
C SER A 77 -1.34 8.77 6.28
N GLY A 78 -2.25 8.89 7.24
CA GLY A 78 -3.45 9.73 7.08
C GLY A 78 -3.20 11.13 7.60
N GLY A 79 -3.26 12.13 6.72
CA GLY A 79 -3.33 13.55 7.07
C GLY A 79 -2.02 14.33 6.88
N ARG A 80 -2.18 15.67 6.87
CA ARG A 80 -1.11 16.68 6.69
C ARG A 80 -0.05 16.68 7.82
N ASP A 81 -0.30 15.94 8.90
CA ASP A 81 0.56 15.93 10.07
C ASP A 81 1.52 14.73 10.01
N GLU A 82 2.81 15.03 9.83
CA GLU A 82 3.91 14.06 9.80
C GLU A 82 4.06 13.30 11.15
N GLN A 83 3.39 13.75 12.22
CA GLN A 83 3.35 13.09 13.53
C GLN A 83 2.42 11.87 13.56
N VAL A 84 1.52 11.68 12.58
CA VAL A 84 0.62 10.52 12.58
C VAL A 84 1.42 9.25 12.22
N PRO A 85 1.36 8.20 13.05
CA PRO A 85 2.09 6.97 12.78
C PRO A 85 1.60 6.31 11.48
N ARG A 86 2.56 5.80 10.70
CA ARG A 86 2.28 5.00 9.51
C ARG A 86 1.44 3.78 9.89
N ARG A 87 0.38 3.57 9.12
CA ARG A 87 -0.47 2.39 9.20
C ARG A 87 0.02 1.37 8.18
N HIS A 88 -0.07 0.11 8.55
CA HIS A 88 0.38 -1.01 7.75
C HIS A 88 -0.79 -1.97 7.57
N GLU A 89 -1.01 -2.42 6.34
CA GLU A 89 -2.03 -3.42 5.99
C GLU A 89 -1.36 -4.49 5.11
N LEU A 90 -1.75 -5.75 5.27
CA LEU A 90 -1.22 -6.89 4.53
C LEU A 90 -2.31 -7.60 3.75
N TYR A 91 -2.00 -8.00 2.53
CA TYR A 91 -2.92 -8.67 1.63
C TYR A 91 -2.22 -9.85 0.95
N ALA A 92 -2.94 -10.95 0.80
CA ALA A 92 -2.45 -12.12 0.05
C ALA A 92 -2.54 -11.90 -1.48
N ASP A 93 -3.44 -11.01 -1.92
CA ASP A 93 -3.70 -10.73 -3.33
C ASP A 93 -3.34 -9.29 -3.70
N GLU A 94 -2.85 -9.10 -4.93
CA GLU A 94 -2.51 -7.79 -5.48
C GLU A 94 -3.74 -6.91 -5.68
N GLY A 95 -4.84 -7.50 -6.14
CA GLY A 95 -6.11 -6.83 -6.38
C GLY A 95 -6.70 -6.26 -5.10
N ASP A 96 -6.67 -7.01 -3.99
CA ASP A 96 -7.11 -6.52 -2.68
C ASP A 96 -6.25 -5.36 -2.18
N ALA A 97 -4.93 -5.46 -2.31
CA ALA A 97 -4.02 -4.37 -1.98
C ALA A 97 -4.28 -3.13 -2.85
N HIS A 98 -4.56 -3.33 -4.14
CA HIS A 98 -4.89 -2.26 -5.07
C HIS A 98 -6.22 -1.58 -4.72
N ILE A 99 -7.25 -2.36 -4.38
CA ILE A 99 -8.55 -1.86 -3.93
C ILE A 99 -8.38 -1.05 -2.64
N ALA A 100 -7.63 -1.56 -1.66
CA ALA A 100 -7.33 -0.84 -0.43
C ALA A 100 -6.60 0.48 -0.70
N ALA A 101 -5.58 0.44 -1.56
CA ALA A 101 -4.87 1.63 -1.99
C ALA A 101 -5.82 2.65 -2.65
N ALA A 102 -6.70 2.22 -3.56
CA ALA A 102 -7.68 3.07 -4.24
C ALA A 102 -8.68 3.71 -3.27
N ARG A 103 -9.11 2.98 -2.22
CA ARG A 103 -9.98 3.53 -1.16
C ARG A 103 -9.34 4.73 -0.48
N LEU A 104 -8.03 4.67 -0.22
CA LEU A 104 -7.31 5.81 0.35
C LEU A 104 -7.36 7.00 -0.61
N ALA A 105 -7.07 6.81 -1.90
CA ALA A 105 -7.12 7.89 -2.89
C ALA A 105 -8.52 8.53 -3.00
N GLY A 106 -9.60 7.75 -2.90
CA GLY A 106 -10.97 8.25 -2.90
C GLY A 106 -11.39 8.93 -1.59
N SER A 107 -10.86 8.49 -0.45
CA SER A 107 -11.20 9.03 0.87
C SER A 107 -10.65 10.45 1.13
N PHE A 108 -9.62 10.89 0.40
CA PHE A 108 -9.11 12.27 0.50
C PHE A 108 -9.84 13.27 -0.41
N SER A 109 -10.87 12.82 -1.13
CA SER A 109 -11.91 13.72 -1.63
C SER A 109 -13.00 13.97 -0.57
N ASP A 110 -12.70 13.85 0.72
CA ASP A 110 -13.52 14.49 1.74
C ASP A 110 -13.08 15.95 1.85
N ALA A 111 -14.05 16.82 1.63
CA ALA A 111 -13.87 18.17 1.15
C ALA A 111 -12.98 19.00 2.08
N PRO A 112 -12.16 19.94 1.54
CA PRO A 112 -11.98 21.16 2.31
C PRO A 112 -13.39 21.67 2.64
N ALA A 113 -13.70 21.81 3.93
CA ALA A 113 -14.75 22.71 4.37
C ALA A 113 -14.33 24.13 3.94
N PHE A 114 -14.42 24.40 2.63
CA PHE A 114 -14.53 25.75 2.14
C PHE A 114 -15.84 26.24 2.74
N GLY A 115 -15.69 27.13 3.72
CA GLY A 115 -16.80 27.93 4.18
C GLY A 115 -17.57 28.44 2.97
N ASP A 116 -18.87 28.26 3.05
CA ASP A 116 -19.90 29.00 2.34
C ASP A 116 -19.36 30.29 1.72
N GLU A 117 -19.34 30.36 0.38
CA GLU A 117 -19.73 31.50 -0.45
C GLU A 117 -19.20 31.33 -1.88
N GLY A 118 -20.12 31.06 -2.83
CA GLY A 118 -19.93 31.37 -4.24
C GLY A 118 -19.40 30.24 -5.12
N GLY A 119 -20.25 29.77 -6.05
CA GLY A 119 -19.92 28.72 -7.00
C GLY A 119 -18.81 29.08 -8.00
N ARG A 120 -18.53 28.10 -8.88
CA ARG A 120 -17.44 27.96 -9.88
C ARG A 120 -16.24 27.20 -9.29
N ASP A 121 -15.69 26.13 -9.84
CA ASP A 121 -15.62 25.64 -11.21
C ASP A 121 -15.51 24.10 -11.21
N LEU A 122 -16.30 23.43 -12.05
CA LEU A 122 -16.13 22.02 -12.43
C LEU A 122 -15.13 21.90 -13.60
N GLU A 123 -14.03 22.66 -13.55
CA GLU A 123 -12.96 22.64 -14.57
C GLU A 123 -11.60 22.24 -13.97
N ILE A 124 -11.50 21.07 -13.34
CA ILE A 124 -10.18 20.50 -12.99
C ILE A 124 -9.98 19.06 -13.50
N LEU A 125 -10.98 18.41 -14.10
CA LEU A 125 -10.85 17.04 -14.59
C LEU A 125 -10.91 16.85 -16.12
N THR A 126 -10.76 17.93 -16.89
CA THR A 126 -10.70 17.84 -18.37
C THR A 126 -9.42 18.43 -18.98
N VAL A 127 -8.41 18.80 -18.18
CA VAL A 127 -7.08 19.18 -18.68
C VAL A 127 -6.13 17.97 -18.63
N LEU A 128 -6.46 16.91 -19.37
CA LEU A 128 -5.42 15.96 -19.79
C LEU A 128 -5.69 15.32 -21.15
N MET A 129 -6.86 15.51 -21.78
CA MET A 129 -7.19 14.76 -23.01
C MET A 129 -7.87 15.66 -24.05
N SER A 130 -7.17 16.66 -24.61
CA SER A 130 -7.45 17.35 -25.89
C SER A 130 -6.53 18.58 -26.03
N ALA A 131 -5.87 18.92 -27.14
CA ALA A 131 -5.96 18.51 -28.54
C ALA A 131 -4.69 19.03 -29.32
N PRO A 132 -4.66 19.20 -30.67
CA PRO A 132 -3.69 18.56 -31.59
C PRO A 132 -2.82 19.59 -32.38
N PRO A 133 -2.48 19.41 -33.69
CA PRO A 133 -1.12 19.34 -34.24
C PRO A 133 -0.48 20.66 -34.73
N ALA A 134 0.79 20.55 -35.11
CA ALA A 134 1.78 21.57 -35.52
C ALA A 134 1.39 22.50 -36.69
N PRO A 135 2.08 23.64 -36.85
CA PRO A 135 2.26 24.29 -38.15
C PRO A 135 3.33 23.61 -39.02
#